data_AF-A0A093VLN1-F1
#
_entry.id   AF-A0A093VLN1-F1
#
_cell.length_a   1.000
_cell.length_b   1.000
_cell.length_c   1.000
_cell.angle_alpha   90.00
_cell.angle_beta   90.00
_cell.angle_gamma   90.00
#
_symmetry.space_group_name_H-M   'P 1'
#
loop_
_entity.id
_entity.type
_entity.pdbx_description
1 polymer ?
#
loop_
_entity_poly.entity_id
_entity_poly.type
_entity_poly.pdbx_seq_one_letter_code
_entity_poly.pdbx_strand_id
1 'polypeptide(L)'
;MHASFIILAVITSLSSSASAIGRVLVFNNCSFDVWPWSLDTIGENGILSRLRPEEQQAFPMNPQPGGSSVSVAVSPGALSSGAARTIFGYQLTETGVYYSLCNQFGDSFRPFPVSVHPLDDLDNAHGTLSMGNSHARPWD
;
A
#
# COMPACT_ATOMS: atom_id res chain seq x y z
N MET A 1 -59.48 28.95 -7.93
CA MET A 1 -58.73 28.13 -6.95
C MET A 1 -57.59 27.49 -7.71
N HIS A 2 -56.37 28.01 -7.58
CA HIS A 2 -55.19 27.51 -8.30
C HIS A 2 -54.61 26.33 -7.51
N ALA A 3 -54.79 25.12 -8.03
CA ALA A 3 -54.21 23.91 -7.44
C ALA A 3 -52.71 23.87 -7.77
N SER A 4 -51.90 24.39 -6.86
CA SER A 4 -50.46 24.19 -6.84
C SER A 4 -50.11 22.79 -6.29
N PHE A 5 -48.90 22.35 -6.68
CA PHE A 5 -48.08 21.31 -6.04
C PHE A 5 -48.29 19.86 -6.49
N ILE A 6 -47.60 19.49 -7.58
CA ILE A 6 -46.92 18.18 -7.64
C ILE A 6 -45.47 18.45 -8.08
N ILE A 7 -44.60 18.73 -7.11
CA ILE A 7 -43.15 18.70 -7.31
C ILE A 7 -42.71 17.29 -6.91
N LEU A 8 -42.51 16.41 -7.90
CA LEU A 8 -41.93 15.09 -7.68
C LEU A 8 -40.41 15.26 -7.56
N ALA A 9 -39.94 15.50 -6.33
CA ALA A 9 -38.52 15.50 -6.01
C ALA A 9 -38.02 14.04 -5.98
N VAL A 10 -37.52 13.54 -7.11
CA VAL A 10 -36.70 12.32 -7.15
C VAL A 10 -35.32 12.69 -6.58
N ILE A 11 -35.17 12.50 -5.27
CA ILE A 11 -33.86 12.56 -4.62
C ILE A 11 -33.30 11.14 -4.70
N THR A 12 -32.67 10.78 -5.82
CA THR A 12 -31.80 9.60 -5.83
C THR A 12 -30.63 9.93 -4.91
N SER A 13 -30.62 9.32 -3.74
CA SER A 13 -29.47 9.31 -2.84
C SER A 13 -28.27 8.73 -3.60
N LEU A 14 -27.39 9.60 -4.10
CA LEU A 14 -26.00 9.23 -4.33
C LEU A 14 -25.39 9.01 -2.95
N SER A 15 -25.63 7.84 -2.37
CA SER A 15 -24.84 7.34 -1.26
C SER A 15 -23.44 7.20 -1.82
N SER A 16 -22.60 8.21 -1.60
CA SER A 16 -21.17 8.10 -1.80
C SER A 16 -20.71 7.01 -0.84
N SER A 17 -20.60 5.79 -1.35
CA SER A 17 -19.93 4.69 -0.68
C SER A 17 -18.48 5.13 -0.56
N ALA A 18 -18.16 5.85 0.52
CA ALA A 18 -16.79 6.02 0.95
C ALA A 18 -16.31 4.62 1.37
N SER A 19 -15.85 3.84 0.39
CA SER A 19 -15.05 2.65 0.64
C SER A 19 -13.95 3.12 1.57
N ALA A 20 -13.80 2.49 2.75
CA ALA A 20 -12.69 2.88 3.59
C ALA A 20 -11.43 2.61 2.79
N ILE A 21 -10.66 3.68 2.62
CA ILE A 21 -9.41 3.67 1.89
C ILE A 21 -8.46 2.83 2.74
N GLY A 22 -8.12 1.63 2.24
CA GLY A 22 -7.17 0.74 2.89
C GLY A 22 -5.83 1.44 3.11
N ARG A 23 -4.93 0.81 3.86
CA ARG A 23 -3.56 1.33 4.03
C ARG A 23 -2.57 0.19 3.91
N VAL A 24 -1.42 0.49 3.30
CA VAL A 24 -0.24 -0.36 3.37
C VAL A 24 0.61 0.16 4.51
N LEU A 25 0.88 -0.68 5.50
CA LEU A 25 1.84 -0.37 6.55
C LEU A 25 3.16 -1.05 6.23
N VAL A 26 4.25 -0.29 6.09
CA VAL A 26 5.59 -0.84 5.95
C VAL A 26 6.26 -0.80 7.32
N PHE A 27 6.65 -1.94 7.87
CA PHE A 27 7.36 -2.07 9.14
C PHE A 27 8.79 -2.56 8.91
N ASN A 28 9.78 -1.79 9.38
CA ASN A 28 11.19 -2.12 9.23
C ASN A 28 11.72 -2.82 10.49
N ASN A 29 11.69 -4.15 10.51
CA ASN A 29 12.30 -5.00 11.55
C ASN A 29 13.74 -5.42 11.18
N CYS A 30 14.38 -4.71 10.24
CA CYS A 30 15.79 -4.90 9.92
C CYS A 30 16.68 -4.03 10.81
N SER A 31 17.95 -4.37 10.93
CA SER A 31 18.95 -3.58 11.66
C SER A 31 19.56 -2.43 10.84
N PHE A 32 18.97 -2.10 9.70
CA PHE A 32 19.41 -1.07 8.77
C PHE A 32 18.22 -0.28 8.25
N ASP A 33 18.48 0.90 7.69
CA ASP A 33 17.42 1.73 7.13
C ASP A 33 16.89 1.18 5.81
N VAL A 34 15.62 1.47 5.53
CA VAL A 34 14.98 1.16 4.26
C VAL A 34 14.30 2.41 3.70
N TRP A 35 14.03 2.41 2.40
CA TRP A 35 13.43 3.53 1.69
C TRP A 35 12.16 3.04 1.01
N PRO A 36 10.98 3.15 1.64
CA PRO A 36 9.70 2.84 1.02
C PRO A 36 9.13 4.04 0.24
N TRP A 37 8.41 3.77 -0.84
CA TRP A 37 7.67 4.78 -1.61
C TRP A 37 6.48 4.20 -2.36
N SER A 38 5.45 5.03 -2.58
CA SER A 38 4.37 4.77 -3.54
C SER A 38 4.43 5.79 -4.67
N LEU A 39 4.08 5.37 -5.88
CA LEU A 39 3.90 6.28 -7.02
C LEU A 39 2.68 7.21 -6.83
N ASP A 40 1.69 6.80 -6.03
CA ASP A 40 0.49 7.60 -5.75
C ASP A 40 0.79 8.85 -4.91
N THR A 41 1.91 8.84 -4.18
CA THR A 41 2.30 9.91 -3.26
C THR A 41 3.49 10.73 -3.78
N ILE A 42 3.92 10.51 -5.03
CA ILE A 42 5.02 11.27 -5.64
C ILE A 42 4.47 12.63 -6.07
N GLY A 43 4.51 13.63 -5.18
CA GLY A 43 3.99 14.97 -5.47
C GLY A 43 4.35 16.07 -4.49
N GLU A 44 4.60 15.75 -3.22
CA GLU A 44 5.05 16.73 -2.22
C GLU A 44 6.46 16.37 -1.74
N ASN A 45 7.48 17.08 -2.23
CA ASN A 45 8.88 16.95 -1.80
C ASN A 45 9.46 15.53 -1.92
N GLY A 46 9.88 15.14 -3.13
CA GLY A 46 10.47 13.82 -3.48
C GLY A 46 11.75 13.41 -2.74
N ILE A 47 11.72 13.38 -1.41
CA ILE A 47 12.61 12.65 -0.54
C ILE A 47 11.77 11.48 0.00
N LEU A 48 12.03 10.31 -0.60
CA LEU A 48 11.66 9.00 -0.08
C LEU A 48 11.97 8.99 1.42
N SER A 49 10.97 8.78 2.26
CA SER A 49 11.17 8.83 3.70
C SER A 49 12.05 7.66 4.12
N ARG A 50 13.26 7.97 4.59
CA ARG A 50 14.15 6.99 5.23
C ARG A 50 13.41 6.41 6.43
N LEU A 51 13.17 5.11 6.43
CA LEU A 51 12.53 4.37 7.50
C LEU A 51 13.61 3.63 8.30
N ARG A 52 13.83 4.04 9.54
CA ARG A 52 14.87 3.49 10.43
C ARG A 52 14.43 2.13 11.01
N PRO A 53 15.35 1.37 11.64
CA PRO A 53 14.98 0.17 12.38
C PRO A 53 13.85 0.43 13.39
N GLU A 54 12.92 -0.51 13.50
CA GLU A 54 11.74 -0.49 14.36
C GLU A 54 10.72 0.62 14.03
N GLU A 55 10.87 1.33 12.92
CA GLU A 55 9.90 2.32 12.46
C GLU A 55 8.88 1.71 11.49
N GLN A 56 7.72 2.37 11.40
CA GLN A 56 6.67 2.03 10.45
C GLN A 56 6.18 3.25 9.67
N GLN A 57 5.79 3.03 8.42
CA GLN A 57 5.21 4.06 7.56
C GLN A 57 3.95 3.56 6.86
N ALA A 58 2.88 4.35 6.95
CA ALA A 58 1.62 4.07 6.28
C ALA A 58 1.54 4.75 4.91
N PHE A 59 1.01 4.05 3.92
CA PHE A 59 0.68 4.55 2.60
C PHE A 59 -0.83 4.35 2.35
N PRO A 60 -1.56 5.40 1.93
CA PRO A 60 -2.97 5.26 1.59
C PRO A 60 -3.14 4.36 0.36
N MET A 61 -4.13 3.47 0.39
CA MET A 61 -4.51 2.67 -0.78
C MET A 61 -5.55 3.41 -1.61
N ASN A 62 -5.14 3.99 -2.73
CA ASN A 62 -6.07 4.69 -3.61
C ASN A 62 -6.68 3.72 -4.64
N PRO A 63 -8.02 3.70 -4.80
CA PRO A 63 -8.64 2.89 -5.85
C PRO A 63 -8.32 3.51 -7.21
N GLN A 64 -7.56 2.79 -8.03
CA GLN A 64 -7.21 3.22 -9.38
C GLN A 64 -7.20 2.06 -10.37
N PRO A 65 -7.51 2.31 -11.65
CA PRO A 65 -7.41 1.30 -12.70
C PRO A 65 -6.01 0.70 -12.76
N GLY A 66 -5.91 -0.63 -12.78
CA GLY A 66 -4.62 -1.34 -12.79
C GLY A 66 -3.94 -1.48 -11.43
N GLY A 67 -4.56 -0.98 -10.35
CA GLY A 67 -4.00 -1.07 -9.01
C GLY A 67 -2.84 -0.10 -8.77
N SER A 68 -2.17 -0.26 -7.63
CA SER A 68 -1.01 0.52 -7.26
C SER A 68 0.02 -0.31 -6.51
N SER A 69 1.11 0.31 -6.07
CA SER A 69 2.18 -0.38 -5.36
C SER A 69 2.92 0.49 -4.36
N VAL A 70 3.44 -0.17 -3.33
CA VAL A 70 4.48 0.35 -2.45
C VAL A 70 5.75 -0.42 -2.74
N SER A 71 6.78 0.29 -3.19
CA SER A 71 8.11 -0.28 -3.42
C SER A 71 9.02 0.06 -2.24
N VAL A 72 9.91 -0.86 -1.88
CA VAL A 72 10.86 -0.66 -0.80
C VAL A 72 12.24 -1.18 -1.20
N ALA A 73 13.27 -0.41 -0.88
CA ALA A 73 14.66 -0.76 -1.17
C ALA A 73 15.59 -0.42 -0.01
N VAL A 74 16.77 -1.03 0.00
CA VAL A 74 17.89 -0.71 0.92
C VAL A 74 18.76 0.42 0.37
N SER A 75 18.55 0.83 -0.89
CA SER A 75 19.28 1.94 -1.50
C SER A 75 18.37 3.15 -1.68
N PRO A 76 18.77 4.35 -1.22
CA PRO A 76 18.04 5.58 -1.54
C PRO A 76 18.02 5.79 -3.05
N GLY A 77 16.89 6.24 -3.59
CA GLY A 77 16.76 6.55 -5.02
C GLY A 77 16.73 5.32 -5.93
N ALA A 78 16.40 4.12 -5.42
CA ALA A 78 16.34 2.88 -6.21
C ALA A 78 15.44 2.98 -7.47
N LEU A 79 14.44 3.86 -7.47
CA LEU A 79 13.62 4.14 -8.65
C LEU A 79 14.42 4.77 -9.81
N SER A 80 15.29 5.74 -9.53
CA SER A 80 16.06 6.45 -10.56
C SER A 80 17.36 5.74 -10.92
N SER A 81 17.98 5.04 -9.98
CA SER A 81 19.22 4.29 -10.21
C SER A 81 19.01 2.90 -10.82
N GLY A 82 17.77 2.39 -10.85
CA GLY A 82 17.47 1.03 -11.27
C GLY A 82 17.94 -0.05 -10.29
N ALA A 83 18.19 0.32 -9.03
CA ALA A 83 18.61 -0.63 -8.00
C ALA A 83 17.48 -1.61 -7.61
N ALA A 84 17.88 -2.74 -7.01
CA ALA A 84 16.96 -3.76 -6.55
C ALA A 84 15.93 -3.23 -5.55
N ARG A 85 14.67 -3.67 -5.70
CA ARG A 85 13.53 -3.25 -4.90
C ARG A 85 12.49 -4.37 -4.82
N THR A 86 11.93 -4.53 -3.64
CA THR A 86 10.76 -5.38 -3.42
C THR A 86 9.51 -4.53 -3.57
N ILE A 87 8.54 -5.02 -4.31
CA ILE A 87 7.32 -4.30 -4.67
C ILE A 87 6.14 -5.04 -4.08
N PHE A 88 5.37 -4.35 -3.24
CA PHE A 88 4.05 -4.76 -2.81
C PHE A 88 3.02 -4.11 -3.73
N GLY A 89 2.51 -4.87 -4.69
CA GLY A 89 1.45 -4.44 -5.60
C GLY A 89 0.08 -4.82 -5.04
N TYR A 90 -0.90 -3.93 -5.14
CA TYR A 90 -2.25 -4.16 -4.66
C TYR A 90 -3.31 -3.59 -5.61
N GLN A 91 -4.49 -4.19 -5.62
CA GLN A 91 -5.66 -3.72 -6.33
C GLN A 91 -6.88 -3.79 -5.40
N LEU A 92 -7.55 -2.66 -5.24
CA LEU A 92 -8.84 -2.59 -4.56
C LEU A 92 -9.95 -3.01 -5.54
N THR A 93 -10.82 -3.90 -5.09
CA THR A 93 -12.01 -4.35 -5.83
C THR A 93 -13.23 -4.28 -4.91
N GLU A 94 -14.43 -4.39 -5.46
CA GLU A 94 -15.67 -4.49 -4.66
C GLU A 94 -15.65 -5.68 -3.69
N THR A 95 -14.89 -6.72 -4.01
CA THR A 95 -14.83 -7.98 -3.25
C THR A 95 -13.66 -8.06 -2.27
N GLY A 96 -12.79 -7.05 -2.22
CA GLY A 96 -11.60 -7.04 -1.36
C GLY A 96 -10.33 -6.58 -2.05
N VAL A 97 -9.19 -6.90 -1.43
CA VAL A 97 -7.85 -6.49 -1.88
C VAL A 97 -7.08 -7.67 -2.44
N TYR A 98 -6.71 -7.58 -3.71
CA TYR A 98 -5.79 -8.53 -4.33
C TYR A 98 -4.39 -7.94 -4.26
N TYR A 99 -3.41 -8.72 -3.81
CA TYR A 99 -2.04 -8.24 -3.64
C TYR A 99 -1.01 -9.28 -4.05
N SER A 100 0.18 -8.79 -4.36
CA SER A 100 1.34 -9.61 -4.69
C SER A 100 2.61 -8.98 -4.13
N LEU A 101 3.57 -9.83 -3.83
CA LEU A 101 4.94 -9.42 -3.53
C LEU A 101 5.83 -9.84 -4.69
N CYS A 102 6.51 -8.90 -5.33
CA CYS A 102 7.37 -9.20 -6.46
C CYS A 102 8.73 -8.49 -6.37
N ASN A 103 9.73 -9.12 -6.97
CA ASN A 103 11.13 -8.65 -7.02
C ASN A 103 11.55 -8.45 -8.48
N GLN A 104 10.68 -7.85 -9.32
CA GLN A 104 10.90 -7.78 -10.77
C GLN A 104 12.17 -7.00 -11.18
N PHE A 105 12.69 -6.15 -10.29
CA PHE A 105 13.94 -5.40 -10.47
C PHE A 105 15.09 -5.94 -9.62
N GLY A 106 14.95 -7.15 -9.07
CA GLY A 106 15.88 -7.74 -8.11
C GLY A 106 15.38 -7.67 -6.68
N ASP A 107 15.97 -8.50 -5.82
CA ASP A 107 15.59 -8.66 -4.42
C ASP A 107 16.48 -7.79 -3.52
N SER A 108 15.94 -6.66 -3.04
CA SER A 108 16.70 -5.70 -2.22
C SER A 108 17.06 -6.24 -0.84
N PHE A 109 16.30 -7.24 -0.38
CA PHE A 109 16.34 -7.68 1.01
C PHE A 109 17.13 -8.96 1.21
N ARG A 110 17.60 -9.67 0.18
CA ARG A 110 18.41 -10.87 0.39
C ARG A 110 19.63 -10.61 1.30
N PRO A 111 19.87 -11.48 2.31
CA PRO A 111 19.15 -12.72 2.65
C PRO A 111 17.99 -12.55 3.66
N PHE A 112 17.64 -11.32 4.03
CA PHE A 112 16.59 -10.98 4.98
C PHE A 112 15.18 -11.25 4.41
N PRO A 113 14.30 -11.91 5.17
CA PRO A 113 12.94 -12.20 4.74
C PRO A 113 12.06 -10.96 4.71
N VAL A 114 11.09 -11.02 3.80
CA VAL A 114 10.00 -10.06 3.66
C VAL A 114 8.69 -10.85 3.73
N SER A 115 7.74 -10.35 4.51
CA SER A 115 6.45 -10.97 4.79
C SER A 115 5.32 -9.97 4.60
N VAL A 116 4.14 -10.48 4.23
CA VAL A 116 2.92 -9.69 4.09
C VAL A 116 1.85 -10.32 4.96
N HIS A 117 1.24 -9.52 5.81
CA HIS A 117 0.14 -9.94 6.68
C HIS A 117 -1.04 -9.01 6.49
N PRO A 118 -2.25 -9.52 6.20
CA PRO A 118 -3.44 -8.71 6.38
C PRO A 118 -3.53 -8.32 7.87
N LEU A 119 -3.86 -7.06 8.15
CA LEU A 119 -4.24 -6.64 9.49
C LEU A 119 -5.74 -6.82 9.61
N ASP A 120 -6.15 -7.78 10.42
CA ASP A 120 -7.54 -7.99 10.75
C ASP A 120 -7.97 -6.94 11.77
N ASP A 121 -8.58 -5.87 11.29
CA ASP A 121 -9.61 -5.17 12.06
C ASP A 121 -10.90 -5.27 11.22
N LEU A 122 -11.92 -5.86 11.81
CA LEU A 122 -13.17 -6.30 11.17
C LEU A 122 -13.97 -5.09 10.66
N ASP A 123 -13.54 -4.51 9.54
CA ASP A 123 -14.40 -3.79 8.60
C ASP A 123 -13.68 -3.44 7.29
N ASN A 124 -12.34 -3.44 7.22
CA ASN A 124 -11.60 -3.01 6.02
C ASN A 124 -10.28 -3.77 5.86
N ALA A 125 -10.06 -4.39 4.70
CA ALA A 125 -8.83 -5.15 4.43
C ALA A 125 -7.61 -4.20 4.35
N HIS A 126 -6.75 -4.25 5.37
CA HIS A 126 -5.49 -3.51 5.45
C HIS A 126 -4.31 -4.48 5.31
N GLY A 127 -3.23 -4.09 4.64
CA GLY A 127 -2.03 -4.91 4.47
C GLY A 127 -0.83 -4.35 5.23
N THR A 128 -0.09 -5.20 5.95
CA THR A 128 1.23 -4.88 6.49
C THR A 128 2.31 -5.62 5.72
N LEU A 129 3.25 -4.87 5.17
CA LEU A 129 4.52 -5.36 4.67
C LEU A 129 5.55 -5.26 5.81
N SER A 130 6.01 -6.40 6.30
CA SER A 130 7.07 -6.46 7.30
C SER A 130 8.33 -7.07 6.70
N MET A 131 9.45 -6.35 6.81
CA MET A 131 10.79 -6.87 6.51
C MET A 131 11.51 -7.14 7.82
N GLY A 132 12.26 -8.23 7.93
CA GLY A 132 12.91 -8.53 9.21
C GLY A 132 14.17 -9.35 9.14
N ASN A 133 14.91 -9.31 10.25
CA ASN A 133 16.06 -10.15 10.54
C ASN A 133 15.63 -11.54 11.03
N SER A 134 15.14 -12.41 10.15
CA SER A 134 15.02 -13.84 10.49
C SER A 134 15.80 -14.69 9.50
N HIS A 135 16.41 -15.77 9.99
CA HIS A 135 16.92 -16.83 9.12
C HIS A 135 15.74 -17.29 8.27
N ALA A 136 15.82 -17.11 6.95
CA ALA A 136 14.82 -17.59 6.01
C ALA A 136 14.50 -19.04 6.35
N ARG A 137 13.25 -19.32 6.76
CA ARG A 137 12.80 -20.71 6.74
C ARG A 137 12.69 -21.11 5.27
N PRO A 138 13.32 -22.23 4.85
CA PRO A 138 13.10 -22.75 3.52
C PRO A 138 11.60 -22.97 3.36
N TRP A 139 11.07 -22.61 2.21
CA TRP A 139 9.69 -22.90 1.83
C TRP A 139 9.49 -24.43 1.87
N ASP A 140 8.72 -24.91 2.84
CA ASP A 140 8.06 -26.23 2.82
C ASP A 140 6.65 -26.08 2.25
#